data_AF-A0A7W7VSH0-F1
#
_entry.id   AF-A0A7W7VSH0-F1
#
_cell.length_a   1.000
_cell.length_b   1.000
_cell.length_c   1.000
_cell.angle_alpha   90.00
_cell.angle_beta   90.00
_cell.angle_gamma   90.00
#
_symmetry.space_group_name_H-M   'P 1'
#
loop_
_entity.id
_entity.type
_entity.pdbx_description
1 polymer ?
#
loop_
_entity_poly.entity_id
_entity_poly.type
_entity_poly.pdbx_seq_one_letter_code
_entity_poly.pdbx_strand_id
1 'polypeptide(L)'
;MSRVLLTGFEPFAGATRNPSWEAVRLVAAEAPDGLEVTPLQLSCVFDQAIDELRRAVREVEPELVVCVGQAHGRPDLTVERVAININDARIPDNAGRQPVDEPVVPGGPAAYFATLPVKACVAAVREAGLPASLSHTAGTFVCNHVFYALMHLLATERPTTRGGFVHVPSLPEQVLDQATPSLPTASVAHGLRALLATAAVRRTDLHTLEGTTH
;
A
#
# COMPACT_ATOMS: atom_id res chain seq x y z
N MET A 1 14.42 -13.94 11.42
CA MET A 1 14.09 -12.99 10.34
C MET A 1 12.64 -12.59 10.51
N SER A 2 12.28 -11.33 10.25
CA SER A 2 10.90 -10.87 10.40
C SER A 2 10.13 -11.23 9.13
N ARG A 3 8.97 -11.89 9.26
CA ARG A 3 8.13 -12.27 8.10
C ARG A 3 7.30 -11.08 7.63
N VAL A 4 7.43 -10.72 6.37
CA VAL A 4 6.76 -9.59 5.74
C VAL A 4 5.90 -10.09 4.57
N LEU A 5 4.61 -9.80 4.60
CA LEU A 5 3.75 -9.93 3.42
C LEU A 5 3.75 -8.57 2.69
N LEU A 6 4.22 -8.57 1.45
CA LEU A 6 4.27 -7.38 0.61
C LEU A 6 3.37 -7.59 -0.61
N THR A 7 2.36 -6.75 -0.77
CA THR A 7 1.38 -6.93 -1.86
C THR A 7 1.47 -5.82 -2.89
N GLY A 8 1.20 -6.16 -4.15
CA GLY A 8 0.97 -5.20 -5.24
C GLY A 8 -0.25 -5.64 -6.05
N PHE A 9 -0.78 -4.77 -6.91
CA PHE A 9 -1.95 -5.09 -7.72
C PHE A 9 -1.60 -5.56 -9.13
N GLU A 10 -2.46 -6.38 -9.71
CA GLU A 10 -2.46 -6.67 -11.15
C GLU A 10 -2.66 -5.39 -12.01
N PRO A 11 -2.39 -5.45 -13.33
CA PRO A 11 -2.70 -4.35 -14.23
C PRO A 11 -4.20 -4.01 -14.26
N PHE A 12 -4.51 -2.73 -14.44
CA PHE A 12 -5.87 -2.19 -14.36
C PHE A 12 -6.06 -1.02 -15.35
N ALA A 13 -7.30 -0.70 -15.69
CA ALA A 13 -7.68 0.43 -16.55
C ALA A 13 -6.95 0.49 -17.90
N GLY A 14 -6.76 -0.66 -18.54
CA GLY A 14 -6.09 -0.77 -19.85
C GLY A 14 -4.57 -0.73 -19.81
N ALA A 15 -3.95 -0.59 -18.62
CA ALA A 15 -2.52 -0.73 -18.47
C ALA A 15 -2.09 -2.21 -18.62
N THR A 16 -0.91 -2.43 -19.19
CA THR A 16 -0.30 -3.77 -19.30
C THR A 16 0.57 -4.14 -18.10
N ARG A 17 0.96 -3.14 -17.30
CA ARG A 17 1.79 -3.29 -16.09
C ARG A 17 1.24 -2.41 -14.98
N ASN A 18 1.51 -2.80 -13.74
CA ASN A 18 1.18 -2.02 -12.55
C ASN A 18 2.46 -1.72 -11.77
N PRO A 19 2.81 -0.44 -11.51
CA PRO A 19 4.04 -0.08 -10.81
C PRO A 19 4.15 -0.72 -9.43
N SER A 20 3.03 -0.93 -8.74
CA SER A 20 3.03 -1.57 -7.42
C SER A 20 3.58 -2.99 -7.50
N TRP A 21 3.02 -3.84 -8.35
CA TRP A 21 3.46 -5.23 -8.49
C TRP A 21 4.89 -5.34 -9.02
N GLU A 22 5.26 -4.52 -9.99
CA GLU A 22 6.61 -4.51 -10.55
C GLU A 22 7.65 -4.16 -9.47
N ALA A 23 7.37 -3.18 -8.61
CA ALA A 23 8.25 -2.84 -7.51
C ALA A 23 8.30 -3.95 -6.44
N VAL A 24 7.15 -4.52 -6.07
CA VAL A 24 7.05 -5.63 -5.09
C VAL A 24 7.88 -6.84 -5.51
N ARG A 25 7.85 -7.20 -6.80
CA ARG A 25 8.70 -8.28 -7.33
C ARG A 25 10.19 -8.02 -7.17
N LEU A 26 10.64 -6.78 -7.43
CA LEU A 26 12.05 -6.42 -7.25
C LEU A 26 12.47 -6.42 -5.76
N VAL A 27 11.58 -5.99 -4.87
CA VAL A 27 11.82 -6.05 -3.42
C VAL A 27 11.94 -7.49 -2.95
N ALA A 28 11.07 -8.39 -3.41
CA ALA A 28 11.12 -9.80 -3.01
C ALA A 28 12.33 -10.56 -3.59
N ALA A 29 12.78 -10.19 -4.79
CA ALA A 29 13.97 -10.78 -5.40
C ALA A 29 15.27 -10.43 -4.64
N GLU A 30 15.27 -9.32 -3.91
CA GLU A 30 16.39 -8.83 -3.12
C GLU A 30 15.84 -8.14 -1.87
N ALA A 31 15.43 -8.96 -0.91
CA ALA A 31 14.82 -8.51 0.33
C ALA A 31 15.85 -7.78 1.22
N PRO A 32 15.43 -6.79 2.03
CA PRO A 32 16.31 -6.18 3.03
C PRO A 32 16.82 -7.21 4.04
N ASP A 33 18.02 -6.98 4.55
CA ASP A 33 18.64 -7.85 5.56
C ASP A 33 17.73 -8.08 6.77
N GLY A 34 17.64 -9.35 7.19
CA GLY A 34 16.83 -9.75 8.33
C GLY A 34 15.32 -9.84 8.07
N LEU A 35 14.86 -9.55 6.85
CA LEU A 35 13.47 -9.69 6.43
C LEU A 35 13.28 -10.88 5.49
N GLU A 36 12.21 -11.63 5.70
CA GLU A 36 11.71 -12.61 4.75
C GLU A 36 10.47 -12.02 4.09
N VAL A 37 10.59 -11.64 2.81
CA VAL A 37 9.52 -10.95 2.07
C VAL A 37 8.78 -11.94 1.19
N THR A 38 7.50 -12.17 1.49
CA THR A 38 6.58 -12.92 0.63
C THR A 38 5.81 -11.94 -0.26
N PRO A 39 6.03 -11.93 -1.59
CA PRO A 39 5.26 -11.11 -2.51
C PRO A 39 3.89 -11.74 -2.81
N LEU A 40 2.85 -10.91 -2.91
CA LEU A 40 1.52 -11.32 -3.38
C LEU A 40 0.99 -10.32 -4.41
N GLN A 41 0.55 -10.84 -5.56
CA GLN A 41 -0.21 -10.05 -6.52
C GLN A 41 -1.70 -10.17 -6.17
N LEU A 42 -2.33 -9.05 -5.85
CA LEU A 42 -3.78 -8.96 -5.62
C LEU A 42 -4.50 -8.62 -6.91
N SER A 43 -5.69 -9.17 -7.09
CA SER A 43 -6.59 -8.71 -8.15
C SER A 43 -7.06 -7.28 -7.89
N CYS A 44 -7.28 -6.50 -8.95
CA CYS A 44 -7.89 -5.18 -8.87
C CYS A 44 -9.42 -5.34 -8.94
N VAL A 45 -9.96 -6.10 -7.99
CA VAL A 45 -11.37 -6.51 -7.91
C VAL A 45 -11.84 -6.40 -6.47
N PHE A 46 -12.94 -5.69 -6.23
CA PHE A 46 -13.55 -5.56 -4.91
C PHE A 46 -13.94 -6.92 -4.33
N ASP A 47 -13.79 -7.09 -3.02
CA ASP A 47 -13.99 -8.29 -2.21
C ASP A 47 -13.03 -9.46 -2.53
N GLN A 48 -12.78 -9.76 -3.81
CA GLN A 48 -11.80 -10.80 -4.17
C GLN A 48 -10.40 -10.47 -3.65
N ALA A 49 -9.97 -9.21 -3.76
CA ALA A 49 -8.69 -8.77 -3.21
C ALA A 49 -8.61 -8.93 -1.68
N ILE A 50 -9.75 -8.80 -0.98
CA ILE A 50 -9.83 -9.05 0.47
C ILE A 50 -9.64 -10.53 0.75
N ASP A 51 -10.32 -11.40 0.01
CA ASP A 51 -10.21 -12.86 0.20
C ASP A 51 -8.79 -13.36 -0.02
N GLU A 52 -8.13 -12.86 -1.08
CA GLU A 52 -6.73 -13.13 -1.39
C GLU A 52 -5.79 -12.67 -0.27
N LEU A 53 -5.96 -11.43 0.19
CA LEU A 53 -5.19 -10.86 1.29
C LEU A 53 -5.38 -11.67 2.58
N ARG A 54 -6.63 -11.96 2.97
CA ARG A 54 -6.95 -12.71 4.20
C ARG A 54 -6.36 -14.10 4.15
N ARG A 55 -6.43 -14.78 3.00
CA ARG A 55 -5.78 -16.08 2.80
C ARG A 55 -4.28 -15.99 3.00
N ALA A 56 -3.61 -15.05 2.34
CA ALA A 56 -2.18 -14.90 2.45
C ALA A 56 -1.72 -14.54 3.88
N VAL A 57 -2.45 -13.68 4.60
CA VAL A 57 -2.14 -13.38 6.00
C VAL A 57 -2.26 -14.62 6.89
N ARG A 58 -3.23 -15.50 6.65
CA ARG A 58 -3.36 -16.77 7.38
C ARG A 58 -2.22 -17.74 7.07
N GLU A 59 -1.81 -17.84 5.81
CA GLU A 59 -0.80 -18.80 5.35
C GLU A 59 0.63 -18.37 5.71
N VAL A 60 0.96 -17.09 5.51
CA VAL A 60 2.31 -16.55 5.75
C VAL A 60 2.54 -16.25 7.24
N GLU A 61 1.47 -15.95 7.98
CA GLU A 61 1.50 -15.45 9.35
C GLU A 61 2.52 -14.30 9.57
N PRO A 62 2.41 -13.19 8.82
CA PRO A 62 3.40 -12.14 8.84
C PRO A 62 3.39 -11.33 10.14
N GLU A 63 4.56 -10.79 10.50
CA GLU A 63 4.69 -9.75 11.53
C GLU A 63 4.39 -8.35 10.98
N LEU A 64 4.57 -8.18 9.67
CA LEU A 64 4.35 -6.93 8.94
C LEU A 64 3.61 -7.20 7.63
N VAL A 65 2.55 -6.44 7.35
CA VAL A 65 1.86 -6.44 6.06
C VAL A 65 1.93 -5.05 5.45
N VAL A 66 2.51 -4.92 4.25
CA VAL A 66 2.49 -3.67 3.50
C VAL A 66 1.83 -3.91 2.16
N CYS A 67 0.71 -3.23 1.93
CA CYS A 67 0.03 -3.24 0.65
C CYS A 67 0.50 -2.05 -0.19
N VAL A 68 0.78 -2.27 -1.46
CA VAL A 68 1.27 -1.25 -2.39
C VAL A 68 0.28 -1.07 -3.52
N GLY A 69 -0.09 0.18 -3.82
CA GLY A 69 -0.99 0.54 -4.91
C GLY A 69 -0.44 1.66 -5.78
N GLN A 70 -0.93 1.78 -7.02
CA GLN A 70 -0.59 2.92 -7.87
C GLN A 70 -1.47 4.12 -7.54
N ALA A 71 -0.88 5.30 -7.39
CA ALA A 71 -1.60 6.57 -7.39
C ALA A 71 -1.12 7.44 -8.56
N HIS A 72 -1.81 7.32 -9.69
CA HIS A 72 -1.52 8.13 -10.87
C HIS A 72 -1.60 9.63 -10.55
N GLY A 73 -0.60 10.39 -10.97
CA GLY A 73 -0.51 11.84 -10.71
C GLY A 73 0.25 12.24 -9.45
N ARG A 74 0.48 11.32 -8.50
CA ARG A 74 1.34 11.63 -7.34
C ARG A 74 2.82 11.64 -7.76
N PRO A 75 3.63 12.61 -7.28
CA PRO A 75 5.05 12.70 -7.65
C PRO A 75 5.96 11.80 -6.84
N ASP A 76 5.46 11.20 -5.77
CA ASP A 76 6.27 10.63 -4.71
C ASP A 76 5.66 9.35 -4.11
N LEU A 77 6.48 8.60 -3.36
CA LEU A 77 5.97 7.48 -2.56
C LEU A 77 5.17 8.06 -1.39
N THR A 78 3.93 7.61 -1.23
CA THR A 78 3.04 8.14 -0.20
C THR A 78 2.68 7.04 0.78
N VAL A 79 3.06 7.22 2.05
CA VAL A 79 2.65 6.30 3.12
C VAL A 79 1.27 6.72 3.61
N GLU A 80 0.31 5.83 3.57
CA GLU A 80 -1.07 6.15 3.93
C GLU A 80 -1.28 6.11 5.44
N ARG A 81 -1.78 7.21 5.99
CA ARG A 81 -2.06 7.33 7.42
C ARG A 81 -3.34 6.58 7.81
N VAL A 82 -4.36 6.63 6.98
CA VAL A 82 -5.74 6.25 7.36
C VAL A 82 -6.49 5.59 6.21
N ALA A 83 -7.21 4.53 6.53
CA ALA A 83 -8.17 3.86 5.66
C ALA A 83 -9.59 4.19 6.13
N ILE A 84 -10.52 4.42 5.21
CA ILE A 84 -11.91 4.79 5.53
C ILE A 84 -12.90 3.70 5.07
N ASN A 85 -13.99 3.52 5.80
CA ASN A 85 -14.97 2.46 5.57
C ASN A 85 -15.96 2.81 4.45
N ILE A 86 -15.45 3.10 3.24
CA ILE A 86 -16.27 3.40 2.08
C ILE A 86 -15.63 2.90 0.79
N ASN A 87 -16.46 2.30 -0.05
CA ASN A 87 -16.24 2.01 -1.45
C ASN A 87 -17.08 3.02 -2.24
N ASP A 88 -16.40 3.90 -2.97
CA ASP A 88 -17.03 4.87 -3.87
C ASP A 88 -16.21 4.92 -5.17
N ALA A 89 -16.64 4.11 -6.13
CA ALA A 89 -15.88 3.81 -7.34
C ALA A 89 -16.29 4.69 -8.52
N ARG A 90 -15.42 5.63 -8.90
CA ARG A 90 -15.62 6.47 -10.09
C ARG A 90 -15.60 5.69 -11.42
N ILE A 91 -14.94 4.53 -11.46
CA ILE A 91 -14.82 3.64 -12.62
C ILE A 91 -14.98 2.19 -12.15
N PRO A 92 -15.40 1.24 -13.01
CA PRO A 92 -15.50 -0.16 -12.62
C PRO A 92 -14.12 -0.78 -12.34
N ASP A 93 -14.10 -1.79 -11.48
CA ASP A 93 -12.96 -2.69 -11.26
C ASP A 93 -12.77 -3.68 -12.44
N ASN A 94 -11.78 -4.56 -12.37
CA ASN A 94 -11.50 -5.53 -13.45
C ASN A 94 -12.63 -6.56 -13.68
N ALA A 95 -13.56 -6.72 -12.72
CA ALA A 95 -14.73 -7.59 -12.83
C ALA A 95 -16.02 -6.83 -13.17
N GLY A 96 -15.91 -5.52 -13.45
CA GLY A 96 -17.05 -4.67 -13.82
C GLY A 96 -17.84 -4.13 -12.63
N ARG A 97 -17.40 -4.33 -11.38
CA ARG A 97 -18.09 -3.78 -10.20
C ARG A 97 -17.75 -2.32 -10.01
N GLN A 98 -18.75 -1.53 -9.68
CA GLN A 98 -18.63 -0.10 -9.44
C GLN A 98 -19.51 0.31 -8.24
N PRO A 99 -19.11 -0.07 -7.00
CA PRO A 99 -19.87 0.26 -5.79
C PRO A 99 -19.94 1.77 -5.57
N VAL A 100 -21.05 2.25 -5.02
CA VAL A 100 -21.29 3.67 -4.71
C VAL A 100 -21.82 3.79 -3.28
N ASP A 101 -21.09 4.51 -2.44
CA ASP A 101 -21.42 4.75 -1.03
C ASP A 101 -21.65 3.47 -0.20
N GLU A 102 -20.95 2.39 -0.54
CA GLU A 102 -21.05 1.11 0.16
C GLU A 102 -19.95 0.99 1.23
N PRO A 103 -20.23 0.46 2.44
CA PRO A 103 -19.17 0.21 3.41
C PRO A 103 -18.23 -0.91 2.93
N VAL A 104 -16.95 -0.82 3.28
CA VAL A 104 -15.99 -1.92 3.08
C VAL A 104 -16.34 -3.10 4.01
N VAL A 105 -16.59 -2.82 5.29
CA VAL A 105 -17.10 -3.79 6.26
C VAL A 105 -18.36 -3.22 6.91
N PRO A 106 -19.54 -3.80 6.64
CA PRO A 106 -20.77 -3.41 7.31
C PRO A 106 -20.64 -3.45 8.84
N GLY A 107 -21.00 -2.36 9.51
CA GLY A 107 -20.89 -2.23 10.97
C GLY A 107 -19.47 -2.03 11.53
N GLY A 108 -18.44 -1.99 10.68
CA GLY A 108 -17.09 -1.59 11.07
C GLY A 108 -16.99 -0.09 11.42
N PRO A 109 -15.92 0.34 12.12
CA PRO A 109 -15.72 1.76 12.46
C PRO A 109 -15.57 2.62 11.20
N ALA A 110 -15.72 3.93 11.32
CA ALA A 110 -15.62 4.83 10.16
C ALA A 110 -14.23 4.79 9.48
N ALA A 111 -13.17 4.55 10.26
CA ALA A 111 -11.80 4.56 9.77
C ALA A 111 -10.87 3.74 10.66
N TYR A 112 -9.73 3.35 10.10
CA TYR A 112 -8.59 2.80 10.82
C TYR A 112 -7.31 3.55 10.46
N PHE A 113 -6.48 3.84 11.45
CA PHE A 113 -5.10 4.30 11.22
C PHE A 113 -4.19 3.12 10.91
N ALA A 114 -3.19 3.33 10.04
CA ALA A 114 -2.10 2.38 9.87
C ALA A 114 -1.38 2.13 11.20
N THR A 115 -0.86 0.91 11.40
CA THR A 115 -0.01 0.55 12.55
C THR A 115 1.49 0.54 12.22
N LEU A 116 1.86 0.99 11.02
CA LEU A 116 3.23 1.32 10.65
C LEU A 116 3.71 2.59 11.38
N PRO A 117 5.02 2.73 11.64
CA PRO A 117 5.60 4.02 12.02
C PRO A 117 5.67 4.94 10.79
N VAL A 118 4.52 5.46 10.37
CA VAL A 118 4.34 6.07 9.04
C VAL A 118 5.28 7.24 8.77
N LYS A 119 5.57 8.09 9.76
CA LYS A 119 6.51 9.21 9.57
C LYS A 119 7.96 8.73 9.52
N ALA A 120 8.32 7.71 10.32
CA ALA A 120 9.63 7.08 10.23
C ALA A 120 9.85 6.45 8.84
N CYS A 121 8.83 5.79 8.30
CA CYS A 121 8.84 5.24 6.96
C CYS A 121 9.06 6.32 5.89
N VAL A 122 8.32 7.44 5.97
CA VAL A 122 8.51 8.58 5.06
C VAL A 122 9.93 9.14 5.16
N ALA A 123 10.44 9.34 6.38
CA ALA A 123 11.81 9.83 6.60
C ALA A 123 12.85 8.89 5.97
N ALA A 124 12.70 7.57 6.15
CA ALA A 124 13.62 6.58 5.60
C ALA A 124 13.65 6.58 4.06
N VAL A 125 12.50 6.76 3.41
CA VAL A 125 12.46 6.88 1.93
C VAL A 125 13.17 8.17 1.48
N ARG A 126 13.01 9.28 2.20
CA ARG A 126 13.71 10.54 1.91
C ARG A 126 15.22 10.43 2.12
N GLU A 127 15.65 9.77 3.20
CA GLU A 127 17.06 9.49 3.49
C GLU A 127 17.70 8.59 2.41
N ALA A 128 16.91 7.72 1.78
CA ALA A 128 17.29 6.94 0.62
C ALA A 128 17.34 7.75 -0.70
N GLY A 129 17.16 9.07 -0.65
CA GLY A 129 17.26 9.97 -1.79
C GLY A 129 16.04 10.00 -2.71
N LEU A 130 14.87 9.54 -2.22
CA LEU A 130 13.64 9.46 -3.00
C LEU A 130 12.57 10.41 -2.46
N PRO A 131 11.71 10.99 -3.32
CA PRO A 131 10.62 11.81 -2.85
C PRO A 131 9.59 10.94 -2.14
N ALA A 132 9.17 11.37 -0.95
CA ALA A 132 8.10 10.74 -0.20
C ALA A 132 7.34 11.73 0.67
N SER A 133 6.08 11.43 0.91
CA SER A 133 5.22 12.19 1.82
C SER A 133 4.23 11.29 2.54
N LEU A 134 3.61 11.85 3.57
CA LEU A 134 2.53 11.20 4.27
C LEU A 134 1.20 11.59 3.63
N SER A 135 0.40 10.59 3.29
CA SER A 135 -0.94 10.80 2.72
C SER A 135 -2.03 10.61 3.77
N HIS A 136 -3.05 11.45 3.67
CA HIS A 136 -4.22 11.46 4.55
C HIS A 136 -5.47 10.89 3.88
N THR A 137 -5.35 10.38 2.65
CA THR A 137 -6.41 9.66 1.95
C THR A 137 -5.82 8.64 0.97
N ALA A 138 -6.24 7.39 1.11
CA ALA A 138 -5.94 6.32 0.16
C ALA A 138 -6.93 6.30 -1.04
N GLY A 139 -7.79 7.31 -1.17
CA GLY A 139 -8.93 7.32 -2.09
C GLY A 139 -10.10 6.48 -1.58
N THR A 140 -10.98 6.09 -2.48
CA THR A 140 -12.22 5.33 -2.18
C THR A 140 -12.40 4.11 -3.08
N PHE A 141 -11.34 3.74 -3.81
CA PHE A 141 -11.32 2.61 -4.74
C PHE A 141 -10.68 1.36 -4.09
N VAL A 142 -10.32 0.35 -4.90
CA VAL A 142 -9.79 -0.95 -4.43
C VAL A 142 -8.57 -0.80 -3.49
N CYS A 143 -7.74 0.25 -3.65
CA CYS A 143 -6.61 0.51 -2.75
C CYS A 143 -7.07 0.80 -1.31
N ASN A 144 -8.03 1.72 -1.11
CA ASN A 144 -8.61 2.00 0.20
C ASN A 144 -9.39 0.80 0.74
N HIS A 145 -10.11 0.09 -0.13
CA HIS A 145 -10.84 -1.13 0.23
C HIS A 145 -9.93 -2.19 0.86
N VAL A 146 -8.80 -2.51 0.19
CA VAL A 146 -7.80 -3.46 0.71
C VAL A 146 -7.13 -2.92 1.97
N PHE A 147 -6.78 -1.63 2.01
CA PHE A 147 -6.17 -1.03 3.19
C PHE A 147 -7.11 -1.12 4.41
N TYR A 148 -8.38 -0.74 4.25
CA TYR A 148 -9.36 -0.80 5.32
C TYR A 148 -9.58 -2.24 5.80
N ALA A 149 -9.73 -3.19 4.87
CA ALA A 149 -9.90 -4.60 5.19
C ALA A 149 -8.69 -5.20 5.91
N LEU A 150 -7.47 -4.82 5.51
CA LEU A 150 -6.25 -5.17 6.23
C LEU A 150 -6.34 -4.68 7.67
N MET A 151 -6.58 -3.38 7.87
CA MET A 151 -6.59 -2.82 9.22
C MET A 151 -7.71 -3.39 10.08
N HIS A 152 -8.87 -3.67 9.50
CA HIS A 152 -9.95 -4.35 10.19
C HIS A 152 -9.51 -5.74 10.66
N LEU A 153 -8.94 -6.56 9.77
CA LEU A 153 -8.39 -7.88 10.10
C LEU A 153 -7.34 -7.81 11.22
N LEU A 154 -6.42 -6.84 11.16
CA LEU A 154 -5.41 -6.66 12.20
C LEU A 154 -6.03 -6.29 13.55
N ALA A 155 -7.02 -5.42 13.55
CA ALA A 155 -7.68 -4.97 14.77
C ALA A 155 -8.54 -6.06 15.44
N THR A 156 -9.17 -6.93 14.66
CA THR A 156 -10.15 -7.90 15.17
C THR A 156 -9.60 -9.32 15.34
N GLU A 157 -8.62 -9.72 14.52
CA GLU A 157 -8.16 -11.11 14.45
C GLU A 157 -6.64 -11.25 14.62
N ARG A 158 -5.84 -10.23 14.30
CA ARG A 158 -4.36 -10.31 14.27
C ARG A 158 -3.68 -9.11 14.97
N PRO A 159 -3.97 -8.84 16.26
CA PRO A 159 -3.55 -7.61 16.94
C PRO A 159 -2.04 -7.44 17.15
N THR A 160 -1.26 -8.52 16.97
CA THR A 160 0.22 -8.48 17.07
C THR A 160 0.89 -8.14 15.73
N THR A 161 0.20 -8.36 14.61
CA THR A 161 0.69 -8.03 13.26
C THR A 161 0.49 -6.54 13.00
N ARG A 162 1.50 -5.89 12.43
CA ARG A 162 1.39 -4.48 12.01
C ARG A 162 1.18 -4.39 10.51
N GLY A 163 0.57 -3.31 10.05
CA GLY A 163 0.41 -3.10 8.63
C GLY A 163 -0.05 -1.71 8.24
N GLY A 164 -0.05 -1.49 6.94
CA GLY A 164 -0.42 -0.22 6.32
C GLY A 164 -0.36 -0.30 4.81
N PHE A 165 -0.48 0.85 4.17
CA PHE A 165 -0.55 0.98 2.72
C PHE A 165 0.42 2.03 2.21
N VAL A 166 0.98 1.80 1.03
CA VAL A 166 1.88 2.74 0.34
C VAL A 166 1.39 2.92 -1.09
N HIS A 167 1.13 4.16 -1.48
CA HIS A 167 0.90 4.50 -2.88
C HIS A 167 2.23 4.85 -3.56
N VAL A 168 2.37 4.44 -4.82
CA VAL A 168 3.54 4.71 -5.65
C VAL A 168 3.13 5.44 -6.93
N PRO A 169 4.01 6.29 -7.50
CA PRO A 169 3.74 6.99 -8.76
C PRO A 169 3.57 6.05 -9.95
N SER A 170 3.17 6.63 -11.08
CA SER A 170 3.22 5.98 -12.39
C SER A 170 4.65 5.59 -12.79
N LEU A 171 4.77 4.58 -13.65
CA LEU A 171 6.02 4.29 -14.36
C LEU A 171 6.27 5.33 -15.47
N PRO A 172 7.54 5.60 -15.84
CA PRO A 172 7.86 6.53 -16.93
C PRO A 172 7.14 6.20 -18.24
N GLU A 173 7.05 4.91 -18.59
CA GLU A 173 6.36 4.42 -19.78
C GLU A 173 4.84 4.60 -19.75
N GLN A 174 4.23 4.87 -18.59
CA GLN A 174 2.79 5.12 -18.47
C GLN A 174 2.43 6.60 -18.73
N VAL A 175 3.41 7.48 -18.86
CA VAL A 175 3.21 8.94 -18.92
C VAL A 175 3.99 9.63 -20.04
N LEU A 176 4.41 8.88 -21.07
CA LEU A 176 5.26 9.39 -22.16
C LEU A 176 4.72 10.67 -22.83
N ASP A 177 3.40 10.77 -22.97
CA ASP A 177 2.71 11.90 -23.62
C ASP A 177 1.97 12.80 -22.63
N GLN A 178 2.32 12.75 -21.33
CA GLN A 178 1.63 13.47 -20.27
C GLN A 178 2.62 14.23 -19.39
N ALA A 179 2.25 15.43 -18.92
CA ALA A 179 2.99 16.16 -17.88
C ALA A 179 2.71 15.58 -16.47
N THR A 180 2.61 14.26 -16.37
CA THR A 180 2.30 13.53 -15.15
C THR A 180 3.61 13.03 -14.52
N PRO A 181 3.82 13.22 -13.21
CA PRO A 181 4.99 12.67 -12.54
C PRO A 181 5.09 11.15 -12.63
N SER A 182 6.32 10.64 -12.60
CA SER A 182 6.61 9.21 -12.58
C SER A 182 7.92 8.91 -11.85
N LEU A 183 8.10 7.64 -11.44
CA LEU A 183 9.35 7.12 -10.91
C LEU A 183 9.70 5.77 -11.53
N PRO A 184 10.98 5.49 -11.86
CA PRO A 184 11.40 4.17 -12.31
C PRO A 184 11.11 3.09 -11.28
N THR A 185 10.76 1.88 -11.73
CA THR A 185 10.46 0.73 -10.84
C THR A 185 11.58 0.45 -9.83
N ALA A 186 12.84 0.53 -10.26
CA ALA A 186 14.00 0.31 -9.39
C ALA A 186 14.09 1.36 -8.25
N SER A 187 13.76 2.62 -8.54
CA SER A 187 13.68 3.69 -7.55
C SER A 187 12.56 3.43 -6.54
N VAL A 188 11.37 3.04 -7.01
CA VAL A 188 10.26 2.68 -6.12
C VAL A 188 10.63 1.48 -5.24
N ALA A 189 11.23 0.44 -5.80
CA ALA A 189 11.69 -0.73 -5.05
C ALA A 189 12.76 -0.35 -4.00
N HIS A 190 13.69 0.54 -4.33
CA HIS A 190 14.67 1.06 -3.37
C HIS A 190 14.00 1.76 -2.17
N GLY A 191 13.02 2.63 -2.44
CA GLY A 191 12.23 3.29 -1.39
C GLY A 191 11.44 2.30 -0.53
N LEU A 192 10.78 1.31 -1.14
CA LEU A 192 10.06 0.27 -0.41
C LEU A 192 11.00 -0.57 0.49
N ARG A 193 12.23 -0.88 0.05
CA ARG A 193 13.21 -1.58 0.89
C ARG A 193 13.58 -0.76 2.13
N ALA A 194 13.84 0.54 1.98
CA ALA A 194 14.14 1.44 3.10
C ALA A 194 12.95 1.54 4.09
N LEU A 195 11.74 1.63 3.54
CA LEU A 195 10.50 1.64 4.31
C LEU A 195 10.32 0.36 5.12
N LEU A 196 10.49 -0.82 4.50
CA LEU A 196 10.32 -2.12 5.14
C LEU A 196 11.36 -2.35 6.24
N ALA A 197 12.63 -2.03 5.98
CA ALA A 197 13.69 -2.14 6.97
C ALA A 197 13.38 -1.29 8.22
N THR A 198 12.89 -0.07 8.01
CA THR A 198 12.49 0.84 9.11
C THR A 198 11.27 0.33 9.86
N ALA A 199 10.22 -0.10 9.14
CA ALA A 199 8.98 -0.58 9.73
C ALA A 199 9.20 -1.84 10.57
N ALA A 200 10.10 -2.73 10.14
CA ALA A 200 10.42 -3.96 10.85
C ALA A 200 11.01 -3.71 12.25
N VAL A 201 11.92 -2.72 12.38
CA VAL A 201 12.65 -2.48 13.63
C VAL A 201 12.04 -1.40 14.52
N ARG A 202 11.28 -0.44 13.97
CA ARG A 202 10.68 0.65 14.76
C ARG A 202 9.22 0.38 15.08
N ARG A 203 8.87 0.37 16.37
CA ARG A 203 7.47 0.27 16.85
C ARG A 203 6.83 1.60 17.17
N THR A 204 7.63 2.58 17.61
CA THR A 204 7.18 3.95 17.89
C THR A 204 7.47 4.83 16.69
N ASP A 205 6.49 5.63 16.28
CA ASP A 205 6.64 6.55 15.15
C ASP A 205 7.41 7.83 15.57
N LEU A 206 7.89 8.56 14.56
CA LEU A 206 8.48 9.88 14.77
C LEU A 206 7.42 10.92 15.15
N HIS A 207 7.83 11.90 15.96
CA HIS A 207 7.01 13.06 16.29
C HIS A 207 7.46 14.30 15.49
N THR A 208 7.24 14.27 14.18
CA THR A 208 7.60 15.36 13.24
C THR A 208 6.36 16.03 12.62
N LEU A 209 6.55 17.21 12.01
CA LEU A 209 5.50 17.98 11.35
C LEU A 209 5.22 17.43 9.93
N GLU A 210 4.32 16.45 9.85
CA GLU A 210 3.86 15.82 8.58
C GLU A 210 2.33 15.95 8.46
N GLY A 211 1.79 17.11 8.85
CA GLY A 211 0.38 17.44 8.64
C GLY A 211 0.23 18.26 7.37
N THR A 212 -0.94 18.19 6.74
CA THR A 212 -1.29 18.99 5.56
C THR A 212 -2.43 19.96 5.88
N THR A 213 -2.47 21.10 5.19
CA THR A 213 -3.58 22.06 5.27
C THR A 213 -4.69 21.79 4.24
N HIS A 214 -4.42 20.91 3.28
CA HIS A 214 -5.31 20.45 2.22
C HIS A 214 -4.74 19.16 1.60
#